data_AF-A0A497PW56-F1
#
_entry.id   AF-A0A497PW56-F1
#
_cell.length_a   1.000
_cell.length_b   1.000
_cell.length_c   1.000
_cell.angle_alpha   90.00
_cell.angle_beta   90.00
_cell.angle_gamma   90.00
#
_symmetry.space_group_name_H-M   'P 1'
#
loop_
_entity.id
_entity.type
_entity.pdbx_description
1 polymer ?
#
loop_
_entity_poly.entity_id
_entity_poly.type
_entity_poly.pdbx_seq_one_letter_code
_entity_poly.pdbx_strand_id
1 'polypeptide(L)'
;MTREDDTFFEDDAEDQVDDAFFPDEEEEEEEEYDEDIDIEEEIVVSMSRGEQVSEFVNDPWPRTTFVLMLIGFVLVFLTPPDFWAAWRYLIIANYILVVMGGVALVYSLTTWSKSEGDRLRWAGITNIFVVIAGVVVGLIDTASWMLLGTSVIPSLDTSLLGFCFVLVLFSLYSLWMIQKSFDSASPR
;
A
#
# COMPACT_ATOMS: atom_id res chain seq x y z
N MET A 1 -35.11 -10.62 -58.88
CA MET A 1 -34.37 -11.54 -58.00
C MET A 1 -34.32 -10.88 -56.64
N THR A 2 -34.82 -11.40 -55.52
CA THR A 2 -35.77 -12.46 -55.16
C THR A 2 -36.08 -12.16 -53.69
N ARG A 3 -37.32 -12.43 -53.27
CA ARG A 3 -37.92 -12.02 -52.00
C ARG A 3 -37.64 -13.06 -50.90
N GLU A 4 -37.71 -12.60 -49.65
CA GLU A 4 -37.61 -13.31 -48.36
C GLU A 4 -38.60 -14.48 -48.21
N ASP A 5 -38.24 -15.51 -47.43
CA ASP A 5 -39.04 -16.10 -46.32
C ASP A 5 -38.36 -17.36 -45.70
N ASP A 6 -38.08 -17.26 -44.39
CA ASP A 6 -38.27 -18.21 -43.27
C ASP A 6 -37.79 -19.68 -43.27
N THR A 7 -37.08 -20.01 -42.17
CA THR A 7 -37.22 -21.15 -41.20
C THR A 7 -35.86 -21.32 -40.49
N PHE A 8 -35.59 -20.97 -39.22
CA PHE A 8 -36.24 -21.12 -37.90
C PHE A 8 -36.40 -22.60 -37.44
N PHE A 9 -35.32 -23.13 -36.85
CA PHE A 9 -35.14 -24.20 -35.83
C PHE A 9 -35.34 -25.68 -36.21
N GLU A 10 -34.24 -26.45 -36.10
CA GLU A 10 -34.21 -27.78 -35.49
C GLU A 10 -33.07 -27.81 -34.45
N ASP A 11 -33.45 -28.05 -33.19
CA ASP A 11 -32.59 -28.38 -32.05
C ASP A 11 -32.10 -29.86 -32.15
N ASP A 12 -31.08 -30.15 -31.33
CA ASP A 12 -30.64 -31.49 -30.85
C ASP A 12 -29.79 -32.40 -31.75
N ALA A 13 -28.48 -32.43 -31.44
CA ALA A 13 -27.67 -33.65 -31.24
C ALA A 13 -26.35 -33.22 -30.57
N GLU A 14 -26.24 -33.35 -29.24
CA GLU A 14 -25.51 -34.46 -28.60
C GLU A 14 -24.04 -34.57 -29.04
N ASP A 15 -23.12 -34.09 -28.18
CA ASP A 15 -21.87 -34.80 -27.87
C ASP A 15 -21.25 -34.21 -26.57
N GLN A 16 -21.69 -34.78 -25.44
CA GLN A 16 -20.93 -34.83 -24.18
C GLN A 16 -20.37 -36.25 -24.06
N VAL A 17 -19.04 -36.41 -24.07
CA VAL A 17 -18.21 -37.46 -23.43
C VAL A 17 -16.77 -37.27 -23.96
N ASP A 18 -15.66 -37.42 -23.25
CA ASP A 18 -15.34 -37.77 -21.87
C ASP A 18 -13.86 -37.39 -21.65
N ASP A 19 -13.56 -36.96 -20.43
CA ASP A 19 -12.35 -37.23 -19.63
C ASP A 19 -11.06 -37.75 -20.30
N ALA A 20 -9.99 -36.96 -20.18
CA ALA A 20 -8.63 -37.50 -20.00
C ALA A 20 -7.77 -36.55 -19.14
N PHE A 21 -8.10 -36.55 -17.85
CA PHE A 21 -7.21 -36.56 -16.69
C PHE A 21 -5.69 -36.55 -16.99
N PHE A 22 -4.98 -35.54 -16.44
CA PHE A 22 -3.52 -35.55 -16.25
C PHE A 22 -3.09 -36.63 -15.25
N PRO A 23 -1.94 -37.29 -15.47
CA PRO A 23 -1.05 -37.57 -14.35
C PRO A 23 0.42 -37.26 -14.67
N ASP A 24 1.09 -36.75 -13.64
CA ASP A 24 2.49 -36.36 -13.53
C ASP A 24 3.46 -37.53 -13.81
N GLU A 25 4.54 -37.27 -14.55
CA GLU A 25 5.75 -38.10 -14.50
C GLU A 25 6.97 -37.18 -14.55
N GLU A 26 7.65 -37.12 -13.40
CA GLU A 26 8.94 -36.49 -13.14
C GLU A 26 10.03 -37.19 -13.95
N GLU A 27 10.88 -36.46 -14.70
CA GLU A 27 12.21 -36.94 -15.05
C GLU A 27 13.23 -35.80 -14.98
N GLU A 28 14.31 -36.12 -14.28
CA GLU A 28 15.38 -35.30 -13.74
C GLU A 28 16.34 -34.79 -14.84
N GLU A 29 16.72 -33.51 -14.79
CA GLU A 29 18.02 -33.07 -15.32
C GLU A 29 18.79 -32.41 -14.17
N GLU A 30 19.73 -33.18 -13.62
CA GLU A 30 20.73 -32.78 -12.63
C GLU A 30 21.69 -31.75 -13.27
N GLU A 31 21.57 -30.47 -12.91
CA GLU A 31 22.65 -29.50 -13.11
C GLU A 31 23.58 -29.51 -11.89
N GLU A 32 24.71 -30.20 -12.09
CA GLU A 32 25.93 -30.22 -11.29
C GLU A 32 26.38 -28.78 -10.94
N TYR A 33 26.34 -28.42 -9.65
CA TYR A 33 26.99 -27.21 -9.14
C TYR A 33 28.22 -27.61 -8.32
N ASP A 34 29.37 -27.31 -8.90
CA ASP A 34 30.70 -27.38 -8.29
C ASP A 34 30.74 -26.71 -6.90
N GLU A 35 31.16 -27.47 -5.90
CA GLU A 35 31.68 -26.95 -4.64
C GLU A 35 33.06 -26.32 -4.87
N ASP A 36 33.16 -24.99 -4.80
CA ASP A 36 34.44 -24.29 -4.61
C ASP A 36 34.29 -23.14 -3.59
N ILE A 37 34.47 -23.51 -2.32
CA ILE A 37 35.37 -22.93 -1.30
C ILE A 37 35.54 -21.40 -1.22
N ASP A 38 35.24 -20.90 -0.01
CA ASP A 38 35.77 -19.73 0.71
C ASP A 38 36.03 -18.42 -0.05
N ILE A 39 35.17 -17.42 0.19
CA ILE A 39 35.63 -16.13 0.75
C ILE A 39 34.58 -15.69 1.76
N GLU A 40 34.90 -15.78 3.06
CA GLU A 40 34.35 -14.88 4.07
C GLU A 40 34.69 -13.44 3.64
N GLU A 41 33.86 -12.87 2.76
CA GLU A 41 33.88 -11.45 2.53
C GLU A 41 33.29 -10.85 3.80
N GLU A 42 34.19 -10.51 4.72
CA GLU A 42 33.98 -9.60 5.81
C GLU A 42 33.12 -8.45 5.27
N ILE A 43 31.80 -8.57 5.43
CA ILE A 43 30.86 -7.53 5.12
C ILE A 43 31.14 -6.47 6.18
N VAL A 44 32.18 -5.67 5.94
CA VAL A 44 32.29 -4.33 6.47
C VAL A 44 31.11 -3.61 5.84
N VAL A 45 29.95 -3.77 6.49
CA VAL A 45 28.74 -3.01 6.25
C VAL A 45 29.06 -1.57 6.63
N SER A 46 29.91 -0.90 5.85
CA SER A 46 29.84 0.54 5.70
C SER A 46 28.63 0.81 4.82
N MET A 47 27.43 0.49 5.32
CA MET A 47 26.18 0.91 4.71
C MET A 47 26.24 2.43 4.65
N SER A 48 26.58 2.94 3.47
CA SER A 48 26.40 4.34 3.15
C SER A 48 24.91 4.62 3.28
N ARG A 49 24.54 5.65 4.04
CA ARG A 49 23.13 6.06 4.25
C ARG A 49 22.34 6.23 2.94
N GLY A 50 23.02 6.47 1.81
CA GLY A 50 22.38 6.59 0.50
C GLY A 50 21.89 5.25 -0.07
N GLU A 51 22.58 4.16 0.23
CA GLU A 51 22.31 2.82 -0.35
C GLU A 51 21.11 2.14 0.33
N GLN A 52 20.88 2.44 1.61
CA GLN A 52 19.69 1.96 2.34
C GLN A 52 18.39 2.59 1.83
N VAL A 53 18.45 3.84 1.34
CA VAL A 53 17.27 4.55 0.82
C VAL A 53 16.93 4.06 -0.58
N SER A 54 17.91 3.79 -1.43
CA SER A 54 17.66 3.24 -2.77
C SER A 54 17.08 1.83 -2.70
N GLU A 55 17.59 0.97 -1.82
CA GLU A 55 17.04 -0.37 -1.60
C GLU A 55 15.60 -0.32 -1.07
N PHE A 56 15.31 0.59 -0.13
CA PHE A 56 13.95 0.78 0.38
C PHE A 56 12.97 1.27 -0.69
N VAL A 57 13.43 2.10 -1.63
CA VAL A 57 12.58 2.60 -2.73
C VAL A 57 12.22 1.48 -3.71
N ASN A 58 13.08 0.47 -3.87
CA ASN A 58 12.87 -0.64 -4.80
C ASN A 58 11.87 -1.68 -4.24
N ASP A 59 11.95 -2.01 -2.95
CA ASP A 59 10.94 -2.83 -2.27
C ASP A 59 10.60 -2.28 -0.87
N PRO A 60 9.62 -1.36 -0.77
CA PRO A 60 9.30 -0.71 0.49
C PRO A 60 8.38 -1.53 1.40
N TRP A 61 7.75 -2.60 0.91
CA TRP A 61 6.60 -3.21 1.57
C TRP A 61 6.92 -4.00 2.85
N PRO A 62 7.92 -4.90 2.88
CA PRO A 62 8.23 -5.65 4.10
C PRO A 62 8.67 -4.74 5.24
N ARG A 63 9.52 -3.75 4.95
CA ARG A 63 10.03 -2.79 5.94
C ARG A 63 8.92 -1.87 6.45
N THR A 64 8.07 -1.35 5.56
CA THR A 64 6.96 -0.47 5.94
C THR A 64 5.93 -1.19 6.80
N THR A 65 5.51 -2.38 6.37
CA THR A 65 4.52 -3.18 7.12
C THR A 65 5.04 -3.56 8.50
N PHE A 66 6.32 -3.92 8.62
CA PHE A 66 6.96 -4.17 9.91
C PHE A 66 6.93 -2.95 10.84
N VAL A 67 7.29 -1.77 10.34
CA VAL A 67 7.26 -0.52 11.14
C VAL A 67 5.83 -0.18 11.57
N LEU A 68 4.85 -0.28 10.66
CA LEU A 68 3.45 -0.02 10.98
C LEU A 68 2.89 -1.00 12.01
N MET A 69 3.25 -2.28 11.88
CA MET A 69 2.89 -3.31 12.86
C MET A 69 3.48 -3.00 14.23
N LEU A 70 4.75 -2.61 14.30
CA LEU A 70 5.42 -2.24 15.55
C LEU A 70 4.73 -1.04 16.21
N ILE A 71 4.33 -0.03 15.44
CA ILE A 71 3.53 1.11 15.94
C ILE A 71 2.20 0.60 16.52
N GLY A 72 1.51 -0.32 15.84
CA GLY A 72 0.28 -0.93 16.32
C GLY A 72 0.45 -1.65 17.66
N PHE A 73 1.51 -2.45 17.79
CA PHE A 73 1.84 -3.12 19.04
C PHE A 73 2.11 -2.13 20.16
N VAL A 74 2.95 -1.13 19.91
CA VAL A 74 3.27 -0.09 20.90
C VAL A 74 2.00 0.61 21.38
N LEU A 75 1.09 0.94 20.47
CA LEU A 75 -0.18 1.57 20.78
C LEU A 75 -1.07 0.69 21.66
N VAL A 76 -1.16 -0.62 21.38
CA VAL A 76 -1.93 -1.56 22.21
C VAL A 76 -1.31 -1.76 23.59
N PHE A 77 0.01 -1.95 23.66
CA PHE A 77 0.70 -2.24 24.92
C PHE A 77 0.82 -1.03 25.85
N LEU A 78 0.95 0.18 25.31
CA LEU A 78 1.08 1.41 26.11
C LEU A 78 -0.26 1.98 26.56
N THR A 79 -1.38 1.60 25.95
CA THR A 79 -2.67 2.17 26.30
C THR A 79 -3.25 1.48 27.54
N PRO A 80 -3.52 2.20 28.64
CA PRO A 80 -4.14 1.62 29.84
C PRO A 80 -5.53 1.03 29.54
N PRO A 81 -5.95 -0.07 30.21
CA PRO A 81 -7.23 -0.73 29.95
C PRO A 81 -8.45 0.19 30.08
N ASP A 82 -8.45 1.08 31.08
CA ASP A 82 -9.55 2.03 31.30
C ASP A 82 -9.68 3.03 30.14
N PHE A 83 -8.54 3.47 29.62
CA PHE A 83 -8.48 4.41 28.50
C PHE A 83 -8.96 3.73 27.21
N TRP A 84 -8.55 2.46 27.02
CA TRP A 84 -9.00 1.64 25.91
C TRP A 84 -10.52 1.44 25.93
N ALA A 85 -11.11 1.13 27.08
CA ALA A 85 -12.55 0.89 27.20
C ALA A 85 -13.39 2.10 26.74
N ALA A 86 -12.96 3.31 27.11
CA ALA A 86 -13.63 4.56 26.76
C ALA A 86 -13.41 4.96 25.28
N TRP A 87 -12.19 4.80 24.77
CA TRP A 87 -11.78 5.44 23.51
C TRP A 87 -11.38 4.48 22.38
N ARG A 88 -11.62 3.17 22.52
CA ARG A 88 -11.21 2.12 21.55
C ARG A 88 -11.45 2.48 20.09
N TYR A 89 -12.61 3.04 19.75
CA TYR A 89 -12.94 3.36 18.36
C TYR A 89 -12.10 4.51 17.81
N LEU A 90 -11.86 5.56 18.60
CA LEU A 90 -10.98 6.66 18.22
C LEU A 90 -9.52 6.18 18.12
N ILE A 91 -9.08 5.33 19.05
CA ILE A 91 -7.73 4.75 19.03
C ILE A 91 -7.51 3.92 17.76
N ILE A 92 -8.45 3.03 17.43
CA ILE A 92 -8.39 2.19 16.24
C ILE A 92 -8.44 3.06 14.97
N ALA A 93 -9.35 4.02 14.90
CA ALA A 93 -9.44 4.90 13.74
C ALA A 93 -8.16 5.72 13.55
N ASN A 94 -7.56 6.22 14.62
CA ASN A 94 -6.31 6.94 14.59
C ASN A 94 -5.14 6.05 14.12
N TYR A 95 -5.10 4.79 14.55
CA TYR A 95 -4.13 3.81 14.03
C TYR A 95 -4.30 3.58 12.53
N ILE A 96 -5.53 3.40 12.04
CA ILE A 96 -5.81 3.25 10.61
C ILE A 96 -5.35 4.50 9.83
N LEU A 97 -5.56 5.70 10.37
CA LEU A 97 -5.07 6.94 9.76
C LEU A 97 -3.55 6.93 9.61
N VAL A 98 -2.82 6.51 10.64
CA VAL A 98 -1.35 6.38 10.61
C VAL A 98 -0.91 5.34 9.57
N VAL A 99 -1.59 4.18 9.50
CA VAL A 99 -1.31 3.14 8.50
C VAL A 99 -1.49 3.68 7.09
N MET A 100 -2.64 4.28 6.79
CA MET A 100 -2.90 4.86 5.47
C MET A 100 -1.94 6.00 5.14
N GLY A 101 -1.60 6.83 6.11
CA GLY A 101 -0.60 7.88 5.96
C GLY A 101 0.78 7.32 5.63
N GLY A 102 1.19 6.24 6.30
CA GLY A 102 2.45 5.53 6.00
C GLY A 102 2.47 4.97 4.59
N VAL A 103 1.38 4.32 4.15
CA VAL A 103 1.26 3.84 2.76
C VAL A 103 1.33 5.01 1.78
N ALA A 104 0.61 6.11 2.04
CA ALA A 104 0.63 7.29 1.17
C ALA A 104 2.04 7.91 1.06
N LEU A 105 2.81 7.91 2.14
CA LEU A 105 4.21 8.34 2.12
C LEU A 105 5.07 7.46 1.23
N VAL A 106 4.95 6.13 1.33
CA VAL A 106 5.66 5.20 0.46
C VAL A 106 5.30 5.45 -1.00
N TYR A 107 4.01 5.53 -1.34
CA TYR A 107 3.57 5.85 -2.70
C TYR A 107 4.11 7.19 -3.21
N SER A 108 4.22 8.18 -2.33
CA SER A 108 4.77 9.48 -2.68
C SER A 108 6.26 9.41 -2.97
N LEU A 109 7.03 8.64 -2.18
CA LEU A 109 8.46 8.42 -2.38
C LEU A 109 8.73 7.63 -3.66
N THR A 110 7.94 6.58 -3.93
CA THR A 110 8.04 5.82 -5.19
C THR A 110 7.69 6.68 -6.40
N THR A 111 6.68 7.56 -6.28
CA THR A 111 6.34 8.52 -7.34
C THR A 111 7.49 9.51 -7.57
N TRP A 112 8.12 9.98 -6.50
CA TRP A 112 9.28 10.86 -6.58
C TRP A 112 10.46 10.19 -7.29
N SER A 113 10.81 8.95 -6.92
CA SER A 113 11.93 8.23 -7.52
C SER A 113 11.69 7.83 -8.98
N LYS A 114 10.46 7.45 -9.35
CA LYS A 114 10.14 7.05 -10.74
C LYS A 114 10.05 8.20 -11.73
N SER A 115 9.91 9.44 -11.27
CA SER A 115 9.66 10.62 -12.13
C SER A 115 10.89 11.50 -12.33
N GLU A 116 12.09 10.92 -12.29
CA GLU A 116 13.34 11.65 -12.49
C GLU A 116 13.30 12.48 -13.79
N GLY A 117 13.39 13.80 -13.63
CA GLY A 117 13.38 14.77 -14.73
C GLY A 117 12.01 15.34 -15.13
N ASP A 118 10.91 14.76 -14.66
CA ASP A 118 9.55 15.24 -14.98
C ASP A 118 9.01 16.21 -13.93
N ARG A 119 8.12 17.14 -14.33
CA ARG A 119 7.36 18.03 -13.43
C ARG A 119 6.51 17.23 -12.45
N LEU A 120 6.14 15.99 -12.80
CA LEU A 120 5.36 15.06 -11.97
C LEU A 120 6.05 14.72 -10.64
N ARG A 121 7.38 14.87 -10.51
CA ARG A 121 8.07 14.67 -9.23
C ARG A 121 7.50 15.55 -8.12
N TRP A 122 7.15 16.79 -8.44
CA TRP A 122 6.64 17.73 -7.44
C TRP A 122 5.31 17.29 -6.85
N ALA A 123 4.52 16.49 -7.58
CA ALA A 123 3.28 15.91 -7.06
C ALA A 123 3.53 14.88 -5.94
N GLY A 124 4.65 14.15 -5.99
CA GLY A 124 5.07 13.27 -4.89
C GLY A 124 5.41 14.07 -3.64
N ILE A 125 6.27 15.10 -3.75
CA ILE A 125 6.68 15.93 -2.60
C ILE A 125 5.49 16.66 -1.98
N THR A 126 4.62 17.27 -2.78
CA THR A 126 3.46 17.99 -2.22
C THR A 126 2.53 17.05 -1.46
N ASN A 127 2.31 15.83 -1.97
CA ASN A 127 1.56 14.82 -1.25
C ASN A 127 2.21 14.40 0.07
N ILE A 128 3.55 14.27 0.13
CA ILE A 128 4.25 14.01 1.40
C ILE A 128 3.88 15.05 2.46
N PHE A 129 3.97 16.33 2.11
CA PHE A 129 3.64 17.41 3.05
C PHE A 129 2.17 17.38 3.47
N VAL A 130 1.25 17.16 2.54
CA VAL A 130 -0.19 17.09 2.82
C VAL A 130 -0.51 15.90 3.73
N VAL A 131 0.06 14.73 3.46
CA VAL A 131 -0.15 13.52 4.27
C VAL A 131 0.41 13.70 5.67
N ILE A 132 1.65 14.18 5.82
CA ILE A 132 2.25 14.43 7.13
C ILE A 132 1.41 15.42 7.92
N ALA A 133 1.04 16.55 7.32
CA ALA A 133 0.19 17.54 7.97
C ALA A 133 -1.16 16.95 8.38
N GLY A 134 -1.81 16.18 7.49
CA GLY A 134 -3.10 15.54 7.76
C GLY A 134 -3.04 14.52 8.89
N VAL A 135 -2.02 13.66 8.91
CA VAL A 135 -1.81 12.67 9.97
C VAL A 135 -1.50 13.36 11.30
N VAL A 136 -0.58 14.33 11.33
CA VAL A 136 -0.22 15.06 12.55
C VAL A 136 -1.42 15.83 13.12
N VAL A 137 -2.17 16.54 12.28
CA VAL A 137 -3.38 17.25 12.72
C VAL A 137 -4.43 16.26 13.25
N GLY A 138 -4.62 15.12 12.56
CA GLY A 138 -5.53 14.08 13.03
C GLY A 138 -5.12 13.49 14.38
N LEU A 139 -3.82 13.25 14.58
CA LEU A 139 -3.26 12.76 15.84
C LEU A 139 -3.48 13.75 16.98
N ILE A 140 -3.17 15.03 16.76
CA ILE A 140 -3.32 16.08 17.78
C ILE A 140 -4.81 16.31 18.10
N ASP A 141 -5.68 16.35 17.10
CA ASP A 141 -7.13 16.49 17.33
C ASP A 141 -7.69 15.32 18.13
N THR A 142 -7.32 14.09 17.76
CA THR A 142 -7.77 12.90 18.49
C THR A 142 -7.24 12.88 19.93
N ALA A 143 -5.98 13.26 20.14
CA ALA A 143 -5.40 13.39 21.47
C ALA A 143 -6.13 14.46 22.31
N SER A 144 -6.48 15.60 21.70
CA SER A 144 -7.28 16.64 22.35
C SER A 144 -8.66 16.11 22.76
N TRP A 145 -9.34 15.36 21.89
CA TRP A 145 -10.61 14.72 22.22
C TRP A 145 -10.49 13.75 23.40
N MET A 146 -9.44 12.94 23.43
CA MET A 146 -9.23 11.96 24.49
C MET A 146 -8.87 12.59 25.84
N LEU A 147 -8.11 13.70 25.83
CA LEU A 147 -7.59 14.32 27.05
C LEU A 147 -8.49 15.43 27.60
N LEU A 148 -9.07 16.25 26.71
CA LEU A 148 -9.81 17.46 27.05
C LEU A 148 -11.31 17.34 26.74
N GLY A 149 -11.72 16.34 25.96
CA GLY A 149 -13.10 16.17 25.51
C GLY A 149 -13.54 17.19 24.46
N THR A 150 -12.61 17.93 23.86
CA THR A 150 -12.88 18.98 22.87
C THR A 150 -11.89 18.93 21.72
N SER A 151 -12.29 19.41 20.54
CA SER A 151 -11.39 19.59 19.39
C SER A 151 -10.32 20.66 19.68
N VAL A 152 -9.19 20.57 18.98
CA VAL A 152 -8.12 21.59 18.98
C VAL A 152 -8.62 22.91 18.41
N ILE A 153 -9.57 22.86 17.48
CA ILE A 153 -10.19 24.05 16.91
C ILE A 153 -11.47 24.33 17.71
N PRO A 154 -11.52 25.40 18.51
CA PRO A 154 -12.59 25.65 19.48
C PRO A 154 -13.97 25.95 18.86
N SER A 155 -14.09 25.96 17.53
CA SER A 155 -15.33 26.18 16.80
C SER A 155 -15.90 24.90 16.16
N LEU A 156 -15.24 23.75 16.31
CA LEU A 156 -15.69 22.49 15.74
C LEU A 156 -16.22 21.58 16.85
N ASP A 157 -17.49 21.21 16.73
CA ASP A 157 -18.15 20.28 17.66
C ASP A 157 -17.84 18.81 17.37
N THR A 158 -17.16 18.52 16.26
CA THR A 158 -16.82 17.18 15.80
C THR A 158 -15.32 17.01 15.64
N SER A 159 -14.84 15.76 15.75
CA SER A 159 -13.44 15.45 15.48
C SER A 159 -13.11 15.65 14.00
N LEU A 160 -11.93 16.22 13.75
CA LEU A 160 -11.34 16.41 12.44
C LEU A 160 -10.86 15.10 11.81
N LEU A 161 -10.87 13.99 12.56
CA LEU A 161 -10.38 12.71 12.12
C LEU A 161 -11.01 12.27 10.79
N GLY A 162 -12.34 12.38 10.64
CA GLY A 162 -13.01 12.05 9.37
C GLY A 162 -12.53 12.87 8.17
N PHE A 163 -12.25 14.16 8.39
CA PHE A 163 -11.70 15.03 7.35
C PHE A 163 -10.25 14.66 6.99
N CYS A 164 -9.41 14.35 7.98
CA CYS A 164 -8.07 13.84 7.76
C CYS A 164 -8.06 12.53 6.96
N PHE A 165 -9.01 11.63 7.25
CA PHE A 165 -9.20 10.40 6.49
C PHE A 165 -9.45 10.67 5.00
N VAL A 166 -10.39 11.59 4.70
CA VAL A 166 -10.71 11.97 3.32
C VAL A 166 -9.50 12.58 2.61
N LEU A 167 -8.73 13.44 3.28
CA LEU A 167 -7.51 14.02 2.70
C LEU A 167 -6.46 12.94 2.36
N VAL A 168 -6.22 11.99 3.26
CA VAL A 168 -5.26 10.91 3.05
C VAL A 168 -5.73 9.98 1.93
N LEU A 169 -7.03 9.63 1.90
CA LEU A 169 -7.61 8.81 0.83
C LEU A 169 -7.51 9.50 -0.54
N PHE A 170 -7.76 10.80 -0.59
CA PHE A 170 -7.63 11.58 -1.83
C PHE A 170 -6.17 11.65 -2.28
N SER A 171 -5.23 11.81 -1.35
CA SER A 171 -3.80 11.76 -1.64
C SER A 171 -3.39 10.39 -2.22
N LEU A 172 -3.78 9.30 -1.57
CA LEU A 172 -3.56 7.92 -2.04
C LEU A 172 -4.12 7.72 -3.45
N TYR A 173 -5.38 8.13 -3.67
CA TYR A 173 -6.04 8.00 -4.97
C TYR A 173 -5.29 8.79 -6.05
N SER A 174 -4.87 10.01 -5.74
CA SER A 174 -4.10 10.84 -6.68
C SER A 174 -2.76 10.20 -7.06
N LEU A 175 -2.05 9.64 -6.07
CA LEU A 175 -0.76 8.96 -6.29
C LEU A 175 -0.94 7.66 -7.08
N TRP A 176 -1.98 6.89 -6.78
CA TRP A 176 -2.32 5.68 -7.52
C TRP A 176 -2.60 5.97 -8.99
N MET A 177 -3.37 7.03 -9.28
CA MET A 177 -3.63 7.47 -10.66
C MET A 177 -2.36 7.89 -11.39
N ILE A 178 -1.45 8.62 -10.71
CA ILE A 178 -0.16 9.02 -11.27
C ILE A 178 0.69 7.79 -11.58
N GLN A 179 0.82 6.84 -10.65
CA GLN A 179 1.61 5.63 -10.89
C GLN A 179 1.07 4.80 -12.05
N LYS A 180 -0.25 4.63 -12.13
CA LYS A 180 -0.89 3.93 -13.25
C LYS A 180 -0.62 4.60 -14.61
N SER A 181 -0.45 5.93 -14.62
CA SER A 181 -0.11 6.65 -15.84
C SER A 181 1.31 6.35 -16.34
N PHE A 182 2.25 6.03 -15.45
CA PHE A 182 3.60 5.60 -15.84
C PHE A 182 3.61 4.19 -16.42
N ASP A 183 2.85 3.26 -15.84
CA ASP A 183 2.78 1.88 -16.34
C ASP A 183 2.18 1.80 -17.76
N SER A 184 1.28 2.74 -18.08
CA SER A 184 0.64 2.82 -19.41
C SER A 184 1.56 3.41 -20.49
N ALA A 185 2.67 4.06 -20.10
CA ALA A 185 3.59 4.73 -21.01
C ALA A 185 4.81 3.87 -21.42
N SER A 186 4.94 2.67 -20.86
CA SER A 186 5.96 1.67 -21.22
C SER A 186 5.44 0.77 -22.35
N PRO A 187 5.78 1.01 -23.64
CA PRO A 187 5.51 0.04 -24.68
C PRO A 187 6.34 -1.22 -24.40
N ARG A 188 5.68 -2.38 -24.32
CA ARG A 188 6.35 -3.68 -24.36
C ARG A 188 6.98 -3.91 -25.73
#